data_AF-A0A9D2CXZ6-F1
#
_entry.id   AF-A0A9D2CXZ6-F1
#
_cell.length_a   1.000
_cell.length_b   1.000
_cell.length_c   1.000
_cell.angle_alpha   90.00
_cell.angle_beta   90.00
_cell.angle_gamma   90.00
#
_symmetry.space_group_name_H-M   'P 1'
#
loop_
_entity.id
_entity.type
_entity.pdbx_description
1 polymer ?
#
loop_
_entity_poly.entity_id
_entity_poly.type
_entity_poly.pdbx_seq_one_letter_code
_entity_poly.pdbx_strand_id
1 'polypeptide(L)'
;MKSYKFRFSKLIFILAIAAIAVAAGGGIGWTVYRMINIGFQTVTLGIQYVVLLLVSVLIIVLLTSILIRSSYKITDKEVVLWFGFIKSSYKIADIESVHLFTKTNKLVLYFKNERYTVIVVKPEWYNEFIKELLSKNDKIRYDVSTSDGTDDEEG
;
A
#
# COMPACT_ATOMS: atom_id res chain seq x y z
N MET A 1 -12.24 17.95 3.08
CA MET A 1 -11.78 16.63 2.61
C MET A 1 -10.58 16.21 3.43
N LYS A 2 -10.71 15.17 4.26
CA LYS A 2 -9.58 14.66 5.04
C LYS A 2 -8.85 13.56 4.27
N SER A 3 -7.54 13.51 4.46
CA SER A 3 -6.66 12.51 3.86
C SER A 3 -5.99 11.74 4.98
N TYR A 4 -6.14 10.43 4.96
CA TYR A 4 -5.57 9.52 5.93
C TYR A 4 -4.34 8.85 5.31
N LYS A 5 -3.15 9.10 5.86
CA LYS A 5 -1.91 8.49 5.34
C LYS A 5 -1.93 6.98 5.56
N PHE A 6 -1.48 6.24 4.55
CA PHE A 6 -1.30 4.79 4.65
C PHE A 6 -0.22 4.48 5.69
N ARG A 7 -0.50 3.55 6.59
CA ARG A 7 0.46 3.13 7.62
C ARG A 7 1.21 1.89 7.15
N PHE A 8 2.42 2.09 6.62
CA PHE A 8 3.31 0.97 6.36
C PHE A 8 3.70 0.27 7.66
N SER A 9 3.74 -1.07 7.64
CA SER A 9 4.39 -1.83 8.71
C SER A 9 5.86 -1.44 8.78
N LYS A 10 6.43 -1.38 9.98
CA LYS A 10 7.85 -1.05 10.18
C LYS A 10 8.75 -1.95 9.33
N LEU A 11 8.43 -3.24 9.24
CA LEU A 11 9.16 -4.20 8.43
C LEU A 11 9.11 -3.85 6.94
N ILE A 12 7.92 -3.59 6.40
CA ILE A 12 7.74 -3.23 4.98
C ILE A 12 8.48 -1.92 4.66
N PHE A 13 8.41 -0.94 5.56
CA PHE A 13 9.11 0.32 5.40
C PHE A 13 10.63 0.15 5.37
N ILE A 14 11.18 -0.63 6.31
CA ILE A 14 12.63 -0.95 6.36
C ILE A 14 13.05 -1.71 5.11
N LEU A 15 12.30 -2.74 4.71
CA LEU A 15 12.60 -3.53 3.51
C LEU A 15 12.54 -2.68 2.24
N ALA A 16 11.59 -1.75 2.13
CA ALA A 16 11.51 -0.85 0.99
C ALA A 16 12.71 0.11 0.93
N ILE A 17 13.11 0.68 2.07
CA ILE A 17 14.32 1.52 2.14
C ILE A 17 15.57 0.71 1.79
N ALA A 18 15.69 -0.50 2.33
CA ALA A 18 16.81 -1.39 2.03
C ALA A 18 16.86 -1.75 0.54
N ALA A 19 15.72 -2.05 -0.07
CA ALA A 19 15.64 -2.32 -1.51
C ALA A 19 16.05 -1.11 -2.36
N ILE A 20 15.64 0.12 -1.97
CA ILE A 20 16.09 1.35 -2.62
C ILE A 20 17.60 1.52 -2.48
N ALA A 21 18.16 1.29 -1.29
CA ALA A 21 19.59 1.39 -1.04
C ALA A 21 20.39 0.36 -1.86
N VAL A 22 19.91 -0.87 -1.96
CA VAL A 22 20.52 -1.93 -2.79
C VAL A 22 20.43 -1.57 -4.27
N ALA A 23 19.30 -1.07 -4.76
CA ALA A 23 19.16 -0.65 -6.16
C ALA A 23 20.09 0.53 -6.49
N ALA A 24 20.23 1.51 -5.59
CA ALA A 24 21.11 2.65 -5.80
C ALA A 24 22.60 2.28 -5.69
N GLY A 25 23.00 1.59 -4.63
CA GLY A 25 24.41 1.24 -4.39
C GLY A 25 24.87 0.02 -5.18
N GLY A 26 24.16 -1.10 -5.03
CA GLY A 26 24.49 -2.36 -5.68
C GLY A 26 24.04 -2.45 -7.13
N GLY A 27 22.91 -1.82 -7.48
CA GLY A 27 22.44 -1.77 -8.86
C GLY A 27 23.21 -0.75 -9.68
N ILE A 28 23.01 0.53 -9.37
CA ILE A 28 23.60 1.64 -10.14
C ILE A 28 25.09 1.80 -9.84
N GLY A 29 25.46 1.96 -8.56
CA GLY A 29 26.84 2.23 -8.16
C GLY A 29 27.84 1.16 -8.62
N TRP A 30 27.54 -0.11 -8.34
CA TRP A 30 28.39 -1.23 -8.77
C TRP A 30 28.48 -1.36 -10.30
N THR A 31 27.37 -1.15 -11.01
CA THR A 31 27.36 -1.23 -12.48
C THR A 31 28.21 -0.13 -13.10
N VAL A 32 28.12 1.11 -12.58
CA VAL A 32 28.97 2.22 -13.01
C VAL A 32 30.45 1.96 -12.69
N TYR A 33 30.76 1.45 -11.50
CA TYR A 33 32.12 1.06 -11.13
C TYR A 33 32.71 0.02 -12.10
N ARG A 34 31.93 -1.00 -12.45
CA ARG A 34 32.35 -2.02 -13.44
C ARG A 34 32.54 -1.42 -14.83
N MET A 35 31.65 -0.52 -15.24
CA MET A 35 31.74 0.16 -16.53
C MET A 35 33.04 0.97 -16.67
N ILE A 36 33.46 1.66 -15.61
CA ILE A 36 34.69 2.48 -15.60
C ILE A 36 35.95 1.59 -15.60
N ASN A 37 35.97 0.53 -14.79
CA ASN A 37 37.19 -0.26 -14.59
C ASN A 37 37.37 -1.40 -15.60
N ILE A 38 36.27 -2.00 -16.09
CA ILE A 38 36.30 -3.17 -16.98
C ILE A 38 35.93 -2.77 -18.42
N GLY A 39 35.13 -1.70 -18.58
CA GLY A 39 34.65 -1.26 -19.88
C GLY A 39 33.64 -2.24 -20.50
N PHE A 40 33.52 -2.19 -21.82
CA PHE A 40 32.55 -2.97 -22.60
C PHE A 40 33.24 -4.05 -23.42
N GLN A 41 33.83 -5.04 -22.74
CA GLN A 41 34.60 -6.09 -23.40
C GLN A 41 33.77 -6.95 -24.37
N THR A 42 32.46 -7.09 -24.10
CA THR A 42 31.52 -7.79 -24.99
C THR A 42 30.19 -7.05 -25.09
N VAL A 43 29.47 -7.26 -26.20
CA VAL A 43 28.12 -6.72 -26.39
C VAL A 43 27.16 -7.23 -25.30
N THR A 44 27.33 -8.48 -24.86
CA THR A 44 26.52 -9.07 -23.78
C THR A 44 26.70 -8.34 -22.45
N LEU A 45 27.92 -7.93 -22.10
CA LEU A 45 28.19 -7.11 -20.90
C LEU A 45 27.54 -5.73 -21.01
N GLY A 46 27.60 -5.10 -22.18
CA GLY A 46 26.93 -3.82 -22.41
C GLY A 46 25.41 -3.90 -22.22
N ILE A 47 24.77 -4.93 -22.76
CA ILE A 47 23.33 -5.17 -22.58
C ILE A 47 23.02 -5.39 -21.09
N GLN A 48 23.83 -6.16 -20.37
CA GLN A 48 23.65 -6.39 -18.93
C GLN A 48 23.67 -5.08 -18.14
N TYR A 49 24.63 -4.19 -18.41
CA TYR A 49 24.70 -2.90 -17.71
C TYR A 49 23.46 -2.04 -17.94
N VAL A 50 22.99 -1.96 -19.19
CA VAL A 50 21.78 -1.19 -19.54
C VAL A 50 20.55 -1.75 -18.83
N VAL A 51 20.34 -3.07 -18.88
CA VAL A 51 19.20 -3.72 -18.22
C VAL A 51 19.25 -3.50 -16.71
N LEU A 52 20.41 -3.67 -16.08
CA LEU A 52 20.56 -3.53 -14.63
C LEU A 52 20.31 -2.09 -14.18
N LEU A 53 20.79 -1.09 -14.93
CA LEU A 53 20.51 0.32 -14.66
C LEU A 53 19.01 0.63 -14.81
N LEU A 54 18.37 0.18 -15.89
CA LEU A 54 16.94 0.40 -16.11
C LEU A 54 16.08 -0.21 -15.01
N VAL A 55 16.34 -1.47 -14.64
CA VAL A 55 15.62 -2.17 -13.57
C VAL A 55 15.84 -1.48 -12.23
N SER A 56 17.07 -1.05 -11.93
CA SER A 56 17.38 -0.36 -10.67
C SER A 56 16.66 0.98 -10.56
N VAL A 57 16.66 1.79 -11.62
CA VAL A 57 15.92 3.06 -11.69
C VAL A 57 14.42 2.80 -11.51
N LEU A 58 13.87 1.80 -12.19
CA LEU A 58 12.46 1.44 -12.08
C LEU A 58 12.08 1.07 -10.65
N ILE A 59 12.87 0.23 -9.97
CA ILE A 59 12.63 -0.15 -8.56
C ILE A 59 12.64 1.08 -7.65
N ILE A 60 13.64 1.96 -7.80
CA ILE A 60 13.75 3.18 -7.00
C ILE A 60 12.52 4.06 -7.18
N VAL A 61 12.10 4.31 -8.43
CA VAL A 61 10.95 5.16 -8.75
C VAL A 61 9.65 4.56 -8.19
N LEU A 62 9.43 3.25 -8.38
CA LEU A 62 8.22 2.58 -7.92
C LEU A 62 8.11 2.59 -6.39
N LEU A 63 9.16 2.16 -5.69
CA LEU A 63 9.16 2.09 -4.23
C LEU A 63 9.05 3.48 -3.60
N THR A 64 9.81 4.45 -4.11
CA THR A 64 9.76 5.84 -3.61
C THR A 64 8.37 6.44 -3.80
N SER A 65 7.73 6.20 -4.95
CA SER A 65 6.36 6.67 -5.21
C SER A 65 5.36 6.09 -4.21
N ILE A 66 5.42 4.77 -3.96
CA ILE A 66 4.57 4.10 -2.99
C ILE A 66 4.78 4.66 -1.58
N LEU A 67 6.03 4.87 -1.15
CA LEU A 67 6.32 5.36 0.19
C LEU A 67 5.81 6.79 0.43
N ILE A 68 5.89 7.68 -0.58
CA ILE A 68 5.56 9.09 -0.41
C ILE A 68 4.05 9.34 -0.54
N ARG A 69 3.39 8.70 -1.51
CA ARG A 69 2.04 9.13 -1.96
C ARG A 69 0.89 8.28 -1.42
N SER A 70 1.17 7.24 -0.63
CA SER A 70 0.13 6.31 -0.21
C SER A 70 -0.82 6.92 0.84
N SER A 71 -2.09 7.11 0.46
CA SER A 71 -3.11 7.72 1.32
C SER A 71 -4.53 7.34 0.91
N TYR A 72 -5.39 7.21 1.90
CA TYR A 72 -6.83 7.11 1.72
C TYR A 72 -7.46 8.51 1.74
N LYS A 73 -8.43 8.75 0.87
CA LYS A 73 -9.23 9.97 0.80
C LYS A 73 -10.70 9.58 0.74
N ILE A 74 -11.49 10.09 1.67
CA ILE A 74 -12.94 9.94 1.62
C ILE A 74 -13.51 11.13 0.86
N THR A 75 -14.21 10.86 -0.23
CA THR A 75 -15.00 11.84 -0.97
C THR A 75 -16.49 11.64 -0.68
N ASP A 76 -17.37 12.44 -1.27
CA ASP A 76 -18.82 12.32 -1.00
C ASP A 76 -19.43 11.01 -1.52
N LYS A 77 -18.82 10.40 -2.55
CA LYS A 77 -19.35 9.19 -3.21
C LYS A 77 -18.42 7.99 -3.14
N GLU A 78 -17.12 8.22 -2.94
CA GLU A 78 -16.11 7.17 -3.07
C GLU A 78 -15.02 7.28 -1.99
N VAL A 79 -14.51 6.14 -1.55
CA VAL A 79 -13.25 6.01 -0.82
C VAL A 79 -12.15 5.75 -1.84
N VAL A 80 -11.22 6.69 -1.95
CA VAL A 80 -10.10 6.61 -2.89
C VAL A 80 -8.84 6.21 -2.13
N LEU A 81 -8.25 5.08 -2.49
CA LEU A 81 -6.91 4.69 -2.10
C LEU A 81 -5.92 5.12 -3.18
N TRP A 82 -5.03 6.04 -2.84
CA TRP A 82 -3.81 6.29 -3.59
C TRP A 82 -2.72 5.38 -3.08
N PHE A 83 -2.13 4.57 -3.96
CA PHE A 83 -0.99 3.70 -3.66
C PHE A 83 0.12 3.97 -4.68
N GLY A 84 1.00 4.93 -4.34
CA GLY A 84 1.97 5.47 -5.28
C GLY A 84 1.30 6.10 -6.51
N PHE A 85 1.51 5.49 -7.69
CA PHE A 85 0.89 5.89 -8.95
C PHE A 85 -0.48 5.24 -9.20
N ILE A 86 -0.82 4.19 -8.47
CA ILE A 86 -2.06 3.45 -8.64
C ILE A 86 -3.15 4.13 -7.82
N LYS A 87 -4.30 4.39 -8.43
CA LYS A 87 -5.49 4.92 -7.76
C LYS A 87 -6.58 3.85 -7.80
N SER A 88 -7.00 3.40 -6.63
CA SER A 88 -8.17 2.54 -6.47
C SER A 88 -9.32 3.35 -5.91
N SER A 89 -10.51 3.22 -6.48
CA SER A 89 -11.72 3.90 -5.99
C SER A 89 -12.78 2.89 -5.64
N TYR A 90 -13.41 3.07 -4.48
CA TYR A 90 -14.47 2.22 -3.96
C TYR A 90 -15.70 3.07 -3.71
N LYS A 91 -16.83 2.75 -4.32
CA LYS A 91 -18.08 3.50 -4.11
C LYS A 91 -18.60 3.25 -2.69
N ILE A 92 -18.95 4.32 -1.99
CA ILE A 92 -19.50 4.25 -0.63
C ILE A 92 -20.87 3.53 -0.64
N ALA A 93 -21.62 3.63 -1.74
CA ALA A 93 -22.89 2.93 -1.92
C ALA A 93 -22.76 1.40 -2.00
N ASP A 94 -21.57 0.91 -2.35
CA ASP A 94 -21.29 -0.53 -2.47
C ASP A 94 -20.81 -1.14 -1.15
N ILE A 95 -20.49 -0.30 -0.15
CA ILE A 95 -20.11 -0.73 1.20
C ILE A 95 -21.36 -1.19 1.94
N GLU A 96 -21.29 -2.38 2.49
CA GLU A 96 -22.36 -2.99 3.29
C GLU A 96 -22.11 -2.80 4.78
N SER A 97 -20.90 -3.14 5.24
CA SER A 97 -20.52 -3.00 6.64
C SER A 97 -19.06 -2.58 6.82
N VAL A 98 -18.79 -1.98 7.98
CA VAL A 98 -17.46 -1.61 8.46
C VAL A 98 -17.24 -2.38 9.76
N HIS A 99 -16.21 -3.22 9.77
CA HIS A 99 -15.85 -4.02 10.94
C HIS A 99 -14.54 -3.52 11.52
N LEU A 100 -14.55 -3.21 12.82
CA LEU A 100 -13.35 -2.90 13.58
C LEU A 100 -12.97 -4.10 14.45
N PHE A 101 -11.90 -4.79 14.09
CA PHE A 101 -11.31 -5.84 14.89
C PHE A 101 -10.39 -5.22 15.95
N THR A 102 -10.87 -5.17 17.19
CA THR A 102 -10.16 -4.51 18.30
C THR A 102 -8.93 -5.28 18.76
N LYS A 103 -8.97 -6.62 18.69
CA LYS A 103 -7.86 -7.50 19.06
C LYS A 103 -6.66 -7.33 18.15
N THR A 104 -6.88 -7.21 16.84
CA THR A 104 -5.78 -7.07 15.85
C THR A 104 -5.60 -5.65 15.33
N ASN A 105 -6.39 -4.69 15.81
CA ASN A 105 -6.42 -3.30 15.35
C ASN A 105 -6.55 -3.20 13.84
N LYS A 106 -7.45 -3.98 13.23
CA LYS A 106 -7.73 -3.96 11.80
C LYS A 106 -9.10 -3.34 11.54
N LEU A 107 -9.16 -2.41 10.60
CA LEU A 107 -10.41 -1.87 10.08
C LEU A 107 -10.68 -2.50 8.71
N VAL A 108 -11.84 -3.11 8.53
CA VAL A 108 -12.21 -3.82 7.30
C VAL A 108 -13.53 -3.28 6.78
N LEU A 109 -13.59 -3.00 5.47
CA LEU A 109 -14.81 -2.68 4.77
C LEU A 109 -15.28 -3.92 4.02
N TYR A 110 -16.51 -4.34 4.25
CA TYR A 110 -17.18 -5.38 3.48
C TYR A 110 -18.10 -4.72 2.45
N PHE A 111 -18.03 -5.21 1.22
CA PHE A 111 -18.84 -4.73 0.11
C PHE A 111 -19.96 -5.74 -0.19
N LYS A 112 -21.06 -5.24 -0.76
CA LYS A 112 -22.24 -6.04 -1.16
C LYS A 112 -21.97 -7.18 -2.14
N ASN A 113 -20.78 -7.20 -2.75
CA ASN A 113 -20.35 -8.21 -3.72
C ASN A 113 -19.39 -9.23 -3.09
N GLU A 114 -19.50 -9.45 -1.77
CA GLU A 114 -18.69 -10.38 -0.98
C GLU A 114 -17.17 -10.08 -0.99
N ARG A 115 -16.76 -8.96 -1.57
CA ARG A 115 -15.38 -8.48 -1.48
C ARG A 115 -15.20 -7.73 -0.17
N TYR A 116 -13.97 -7.72 0.31
CA TYR A 116 -13.58 -6.88 1.43
C TYR A 116 -12.28 -6.15 1.13
N THR A 117 -12.05 -5.03 1.81
CA THR A 117 -10.76 -4.34 1.79
C THR A 117 -10.37 -3.94 3.20
N VAL A 118 -9.09 -4.15 3.54
CA VAL A 118 -8.54 -3.75 4.82
C VAL A 118 -8.03 -2.31 4.71
N ILE A 119 -8.50 -1.45 5.61
CA ILE A 119 -8.09 -0.06 5.71
C ILE A 119 -6.86 0.02 6.60
N VAL A 120 -5.72 0.36 6.00
CA VAL A 120 -4.42 0.38 6.67
C VAL A 120 -4.03 1.82 7.02
N VAL A 121 -4.67 2.38 8.04
CA VAL A 121 -4.37 3.71 8.58
C VAL A 121 -3.91 3.62 10.04
N LYS A 122 -3.56 4.75 10.67
CA LYS A 122 -3.24 4.76 12.10
C LYS A 122 -4.50 4.42 12.92
N PRO A 123 -4.40 3.59 13.97
CA PRO A 123 -5.54 3.26 14.83
C PRO A 123 -6.23 4.49 15.43
N GLU A 124 -5.46 5.54 15.75
CA GLU A 124 -5.94 6.85 16.21
C GLU A 124 -6.95 7.50 15.25
N TRP A 125 -6.87 7.18 13.96
CA TRP A 125 -7.74 7.72 12.92
C TRP A 125 -8.95 6.85 12.61
N TYR A 126 -9.07 5.65 13.20
CA TYR A 126 -10.19 4.74 12.89
C TYR A 126 -11.54 5.36 13.23
N ASN A 127 -11.70 5.90 14.43
CA ASN A 127 -12.96 6.52 14.86
C ASN A 127 -13.36 7.69 13.94
N GLU A 128 -12.38 8.50 13.55
CA GLU A 128 -12.60 9.63 12.66
C GLU A 128 -12.98 9.18 11.25
N PHE A 129 -12.28 8.17 10.72
CA PHE A 129 -12.53 7.58 9.41
C PHE A 129 -13.92 6.95 9.35
N ILE A 130 -14.31 6.17 10.36
CA ILE A 130 -15.63 5.54 10.46
C ILE A 130 -16.71 6.62 10.53
N LYS A 131 -16.52 7.65 11.37
CA LYS A 131 -17.48 8.75 11.49
C LYS A 131 -17.65 9.51 10.18
N GLU A 132 -16.57 9.81 9.47
CA GLU A 132 -16.64 10.46 8.16
C GLU A 132 -17.34 9.56 7.13
N LEU A 133 -17.06 8.24 7.12
CA LEU A 133 -17.70 7.29 6.23
C LEU A 133 -19.21 7.17 6.48
N LEU A 134 -19.63 6.98 7.75
CA LEU A 134 -21.03 6.89 8.14
C LEU A 134 -21.79 8.21 7.89
N SER A 135 -21.12 9.36 7.98
CA SER A 135 -21.73 10.66 7.64
C SER A 135 -22.11 10.79 6.17
N LYS A 136 -21.50 9.99 5.28
CA LYS A 136 -21.81 9.97 3.84
C LYS A 136 -22.84 8.91 3.47
N ASN A 137 -22.96 7.85 4.27
CA ASN A 137 -23.96 6.81 4.08
C ASN A 137 -24.26 6.16 5.44
N ASP A 138 -25.40 6.52 6.00
CA ASP A 138 -25.95 6.05 7.27
C ASP A 138 -26.44 4.59 7.20
N LYS A 139 -26.59 4.03 6.00
CA LYS A 139 -27.00 2.63 5.78
C LYS A 139 -25.87 1.63 5.98
N ILE A 140 -24.63 2.09 6.15
CA ILE A 140 -23.49 1.21 6.39
C ILE A 140 -23.57 0.68 7.82
N ARG A 141 -23.60 -0.64 7.98
CA ARG A 141 -23.59 -1.27 9.31
C ARG A 141 -22.21 -1.13 9.94
N TYR A 142 -22.16 -0.68 11.19
CA TYR A 142 -20.92 -0.64 11.97
C TYR A 142 -20.89 -1.82 12.96
N ASP A 143 -19.82 -2.60 12.90
CA ASP A 143 -19.60 -3.76 13.77
C ASP A 143 -18.24 -3.66 14.47
N VAL A 144 -18.19 -4.09 15.72
CA VAL A 144 -16.98 -4.10 16.54
C VAL A 144 -16.83 -5.48 17.12
N SER A 145 -15.81 -6.20 16.67
CA SER A 145 -15.58 -7.58 17.06
C SER A 145 -14.26 -7.71 17.83
N THR A 146 -14.30 -8.45 18.93
CA THR A 146 -13.13 -8.76 19.78
C THR A 146 -12.40 -10.01 19.30
N SER A 147 -13.03 -10.84 18.48
CA SER A 147 -12.43 -11.96 17.75
C SER A 147 -12.21 -11.57 16.30
N ASP A 148 -11.01 -11.84 15.75
CA ASP A 148 -10.89 -12.08 14.31
C ASP A 148 -11.70 -13.37 14.12
N GLY A 149 -12.89 -13.30 13.52
CA GLY A 149 -13.79 -14.45 13.38
C GLY A 149 -13.14 -15.54 12.53
N THR A 150 -12.41 -16.45 13.17
CA THR A 150 -12.42 -17.87 12.87
C THR A 150 -13.41 -18.47 13.87
N ASP A 151 -14.69 -18.36 13.56
CA ASP A 151 -15.61 -19.40 13.99
C ASP A 151 -15.29 -20.57 13.05
N ASP A 152 -14.43 -21.45 13.55
CA ASP A 152 -14.32 -22.81 13.03
C ASP A 152 -15.73 -23.41 13.15
N GLU A 153 -16.50 -23.37 12.06
CA GLU A 153 -17.68 -24.21 11.95
C GLU A 153 -17.24 -25.68 11.98
N GLU A 154 -17.83 -26.39 12.94
CA GLU A 154 -17.53 -27.74 13.40
C GLU A 154 -17.67 -28.83 12.32
N GLY A 155 -16.88 -29.89 12.46
CA GLY A 155 -17.00 -31.15 11.72
C GLY A 155 -15.85 -32.11 11.99
#